data_AF-A0A410MGK7-F1
#
_entry.id   AF-A0A410MGK7-F1
#
_cell.length_a   1.000
_cell.length_b   1.000
_cell.length_c   1.000
_cell.angle_alpha   90.00
_cell.angle_beta   90.00
_cell.angle_gamma   90.00
#
_symmetry.space_group_name_H-M   'P 1'
#
loop_
_entity.id
_entity.type
_entity.pdbx_description
1 polymer ?
#
loop_
_entity_poly.entity_id
_entity_poly.type
_entity_poly.pdbx_seq_one_letter_code
_entity_poly.pdbx_strand_id
1 'polypeptide(L)'
;MESILFVLTPFQYEKGNRECSCYQTIRFLYGDLLHVMGDPFYVENLGWYIGVYRNDDSPFYMSAHFIDDLYEKGVLYTKMDLTLAINFHQYKLDQSLDDKNKQHFISHKTKLDQFTALHPEYTIVEKR
;
A
#
# COMPACT_ATOMS: atom_id res chain seq x y z
N MET A 1 13.70 -2.41 11.17
CA MET A 1 13.52 -1.08 10.54
C MET A 1 12.05 -1.02 10.14
N GLU A 2 11.24 -0.19 10.78
CA GLU A 2 9.80 -0.13 10.47
C GLU A 2 9.62 0.41 9.04
N SER A 3 8.88 -0.33 8.23
CA SER A 3 8.60 0.03 6.84
C SER A 3 7.09 0.19 6.68
N ILE A 4 6.66 1.28 6.04
CA ILE A 4 5.24 1.59 5.82
C ILE A 4 4.92 1.33 4.35
N LEU A 5 3.88 0.52 4.13
CA LEU A 5 3.31 0.24 2.81
C LEU A 5 1.92 0.87 2.71
N PHE A 6 1.63 1.51 1.58
CA PHE A 6 0.39 2.20 1.28
C PHE A 6 -0.50 1.31 0.42
N VAL A 7 -1.76 1.15 0.83
CA VAL A 7 -2.72 0.31 0.09
C VAL A 7 -3.34 1.10 -1.06
N LEU A 8 -3.06 0.67 -2.30
CA LEU A 8 -3.62 1.25 -3.52
C LEU A 8 -4.82 0.50 -4.05
N THR A 9 -4.96 -0.78 -3.71
CA THR A 9 -6.12 -1.58 -4.11
C THR A 9 -6.65 -2.31 -2.88
N PRO A 10 -7.96 -2.24 -2.58
CA PRO A 10 -8.53 -2.95 -1.45
C PRO A 10 -8.27 -4.46 -1.54
N PHE A 11 -7.91 -5.08 -0.42
CA PHE A 11 -7.71 -6.53 -0.33
C PHE A 11 -8.18 -7.06 1.02
N GLN A 12 -8.22 -8.39 1.14
CA GLN A 12 -8.58 -9.06 2.39
C GLN A 12 -7.48 -10.03 2.78
N TYR A 13 -7.23 -10.13 4.07
CA TYR A 13 -6.31 -11.08 4.67
C TYR A 13 -7.05 -11.97 5.67
N GLU A 14 -6.99 -13.28 5.46
CA GLU A 14 -7.54 -14.27 6.38
C GLU A 14 -6.45 -14.69 7.37
N LYS A 15 -6.64 -14.34 8.64
CA LYS A 15 -5.76 -14.72 9.75
C LYS A 15 -6.26 -16.00 10.38
N GLY A 16 -5.37 -16.98 10.52
CA GLY A 16 -5.66 -18.27 11.16
C GLY A 16 -6.49 -19.20 10.30
N ASN A 17 -6.74 -20.42 10.79
CA ASN A 17 -7.61 -21.38 10.13
C ASN A 17 -9.08 -21.06 10.48
N ARG A 18 -10.01 -21.24 9.53
CA ARG A 18 -11.46 -20.98 9.69
C ARG A 18 -12.11 -21.79 10.82
N GLU A 19 -11.50 -22.90 11.21
CA GLU A 19 -11.93 -23.75 12.32
C GLU A 19 -11.35 -23.32 13.68
N CYS A 20 -10.48 -22.30 13.71
CA CYS A 20 -9.91 -21.73 14.94
C CYS A 20 -10.78 -20.60 15.50
N SER A 21 -10.92 -20.52 16.81
CA SER A 21 -11.51 -19.35 17.50
C SER A 21 -10.71 -18.05 17.27
N CYS A 22 -9.47 -18.19 16.82
CA CYS A 22 -8.56 -17.11 16.44
C CYS A 22 -8.75 -16.61 14.99
N TYR A 23 -9.68 -17.20 14.23
CA TYR A 23 -9.94 -16.81 12.85
C TYR A 23 -10.46 -15.37 12.75
N GLN A 24 -9.85 -14.59 11.87
CA GLN A 24 -10.27 -13.23 11.62
C GLN A 24 -10.02 -12.86 10.16
N THR A 25 -10.99 -12.20 9.53
CA THR A 25 -10.78 -11.56 8.23
C THR A 25 -10.49 -10.08 8.46
N ILE A 26 -9.31 -9.64 8.03
CA ILE A 26 -8.88 -8.25 8.08
C ILE A 26 -9.05 -7.65 6.69
N ARG A 27 -9.76 -6.53 6.58
CA ARG A 27 -10.01 -5.86 5.30
C ARG A 27 -9.10 -4.64 5.19
N PHE A 28 -8.43 -4.48 4.08
CA PHE A 28 -7.65 -3.30 3.75
C PHE A 28 -8.37 -2.50 2.68
N LEU A 29 -8.53 -1.20 2.92
CA LEU A 29 -9.15 -0.25 2.01
C LEU A 29 -8.07 0.61 1.33
N TYR A 30 -8.46 1.26 0.23
CA TYR A 30 -7.61 2.27 -0.40
C TYR A 30 -7.21 3.33 0.63
N GLY A 31 -5.91 3.60 0.73
CA GLY A 31 -5.35 4.58 1.65
C GLY A 31 -5.05 4.07 3.06
N ASP A 32 -5.37 2.81 3.37
CA ASP A 32 -4.87 2.19 4.60
C ASP A 32 -3.33 2.09 4.55
N LEU A 33 -2.72 2.12 5.74
CA LEU A 33 -1.31 1.89 5.96
C LEU A 33 -1.09 0.50 6.53
N LEU A 34 -0.21 -0.27 5.88
CA LEU A 34 0.33 -1.52 6.41
C LEU A 34 1.71 -1.24 6.97
N HIS A 35 1.83 -1.27 8.29
CA HIS A 35 3.08 -1.07 8.99
C HIS A 35 3.73 -2.42 9.22
N VAL A 36 4.97 -2.56 8.76
CA VAL A 36 5.80 -3.76 8.94
C VAL A 36 6.69 -3.58 10.16
N MET A 37 6.61 -4.52 11.09
CA MET A 37 7.29 -4.50 12.39
C MET A 37 8.26 -5.65 12.56
N GLY A 38 9.41 -5.32 13.14
CA GLY A 38 10.43 -6.30 13.52
C GLY A 38 11.06 -6.99 12.32
N ASP A 39 11.75 -8.09 12.61
CA ASP A 39 12.37 -8.94 11.61
C ASP A 39 11.47 -10.15 11.28
N PRO A 40 11.47 -10.64 10.03
CA PRO A 40 10.78 -11.87 9.69
C PRO A 40 11.25 -13.05 10.54
N PHE A 41 10.33 -13.94 10.89
CA PHE A 41 10.64 -15.22 11.52
C PHE A 41 10.08 -16.38 10.71
N TYR A 42 10.75 -17.52 10.80
CA TYR A 42 10.36 -18.73 10.08
C TYR A 42 9.48 -19.63 10.94
N VAL A 43 8.38 -20.11 10.37
CA VAL A 43 7.48 -21.08 10.98
C VAL A 43 7.54 -22.37 10.18
N GLU A 44 7.87 -23.47 10.85
CA GLU A 44 7.97 -24.79 10.21
C GLU A 44 6.67 -25.16 9.50
N ASN A 45 6.77 -25.64 8.25
CA ASN A 45 5.65 -25.98 7.36
C ASN A 45 4.76 -24.82 6.89
N LEU A 46 4.96 -23.58 7.37
CA LEU A 46 4.15 -22.41 6.96
C LEU A 46 4.98 -21.31 6.28
N GLY A 47 6.30 -21.29 6.49
CA GLY A 47 7.23 -20.37 5.81
C GLY A 47 7.55 -19.11 6.63
N TRP A 48 7.92 -18.04 5.92
CA TRP A 48 8.32 -16.77 6.54
C TRP A 48 7.10 -15.93 6.89
N TYR A 49 7.07 -15.45 8.14
CA TYR A 49 6.06 -14.53 8.66
C TYR A 49 6.71 -13.27 9.20
N ILE A 50 5.95 -12.18 9.18
CA ILE A 50 6.37 -10.90 9.72
C ILE A 50 5.24 -10.26 10.53
N GLY A 51 5.62 -9.54 11.58
CA GLY A 51 4.69 -8.75 12.37
C GLY A 51 4.24 -7.53 11.58
N VAL A 52 2.94 -7.26 11.59
CA VAL A 52 2.35 -6.10 10.92
C VAL A 52 1.20 -5.51 11.74
N TYR A 53 0.85 -4.27 11.46
CA TYR A 53 -0.41 -3.68 11.92
C TYR A 53 -0.99 -2.77 10.83
N ARG A 54 -2.32 -2.61 10.84
CA ARG A 54 -3.05 -1.76 9.90
C ARG A 54 -3.38 -0.45 10.60
N ASN A 55 -2.94 0.69 10.07
CA ASN A 55 -3.14 2.01 10.68
C ASN A 55 -2.76 2.01 12.18
N ASP A 56 -3.71 2.18 13.09
CA ASP A 56 -3.51 2.14 14.55
C ASP A 56 -4.13 0.88 15.21
N ASP A 57 -4.42 -0.17 14.44
CA ASP A 57 -5.01 -1.40 14.94
C ASP A 57 -4.01 -2.29 15.70
N SER A 58 -4.56 -3.30 16.39
CA SER A 58 -3.75 -4.31 17.08
C SER A 58 -2.82 -5.08 16.12
N PRO A 59 -1.56 -5.33 16.51
CA PRO A 59 -0.62 -6.14 15.75
C PRO A 59 -1.10 -7.55 15.42
N PHE A 60 -0.68 -8.06 14.27
CA PHE A 60 -0.88 -9.44 13.86
C PHE A 60 0.26 -9.91 12.95
N TYR A 61 0.26 -11.19 12.59
CA TYR A 61 1.28 -11.78 11.72
C TYR A 61 0.72 -12.05 10.33
N MET A 62 1.52 -11.71 9.32
CA MET A 62 1.23 -11.94 7.91
C MET A 62 2.36 -12.75 7.27
N SER A 63 2.00 -13.63 6.33
CA SER A 63 3.01 -14.32 5.52
C SER A 63 3.80 -13.29 4.72
N ALA A 64 5.13 -13.36 4.79
CA ALA A 64 6.02 -12.48 4.02
C ALA A 64 5.75 -12.63 2.51
N HIS A 65 5.58 -13.86 2.03
CA HIS A 65 5.25 -14.15 0.64
C HIS A 65 3.92 -13.49 0.22
N PHE A 66 2.92 -13.44 1.10
CA PHE A 66 1.66 -12.77 0.80
C PHE A 66 1.84 -11.25 0.63
N ILE A 67 2.72 -10.62 1.42
CA ILE A 67 3.05 -9.21 1.26
C ILE A 67 3.81 -8.99 -0.05
N ASP A 68 4.79 -9.84 -0.36
CA ASP A 68 5.55 -9.78 -1.61
C ASP A 68 4.63 -9.90 -2.83
N ASP A 69 3.68 -10.84 -2.82
CA ASP A 69 2.66 -11.00 -3.86
C ASP A 69 1.83 -9.74 -4.08
N LEU A 70 1.43 -9.07 -2.98
CA LEU A 70 0.66 -7.83 -3.06
C LEU A 70 1.50 -6.68 -3.60
N TYR A 71 2.79 -6.63 -3.24
CA TYR A 71 3.74 -5.65 -3.75
C TYR A 71 3.96 -5.82 -5.26
N GLU A 72 4.24 -7.05 -5.72
CA GLU A 72 4.43 -7.37 -7.13
C GLU A 72 3.18 -7.07 -7.99
N LYS A 73 1.98 -7.26 -7.43
CA LYS A 73 0.71 -6.93 -8.09
C LYS A 73 0.39 -5.44 -8.09
N GLY A 74 1.23 -4.60 -7.48
CA GLY A 74 1.00 -3.16 -7.36
C GLY A 74 -0.15 -2.80 -6.42
N VAL A 75 -0.53 -3.70 -5.52
CA VAL A 75 -1.58 -3.46 -4.50
C VAL A 75 -1.01 -2.65 -3.34
N LEU A 76 0.27 -2.82 -3.02
CA LEU A 76 1.00 -2.13 -1.96
C LEU A 76 2.14 -1.32 -2.55
N TYR A 77 2.29 -0.06 -2.15
CA TYR A 77 3.40 0.80 -2.56
C TYR A 77 4.22 1.22 -1.35
N THR A 78 5.53 1.36 -1.52
CA THR A 78 6.35 2.10 -0.55
C THR A 78 6.16 3.61 -0.72
N LYS A 79 6.68 4.40 0.23
CA LYS A 79 6.78 5.86 0.05
C LYS A 79 7.55 6.21 -1.23
N MET A 80 8.66 5.50 -1.51
CA MET A 80 9.48 5.75 -2.69
C MET A 80 8.70 5.46 -3.98
N ASP A 81 7.91 4.39 -4.02
CA ASP A 81 7.09 4.06 -5.18
C ASP A 81 6.04 5.14 -5.45
N LEU A 82 5.42 5.70 -4.40
CA LEU A 82 4.52 6.85 -4.52
C LEU A 82 5.26 8.09 -5.05
N THR A 83 6.46 8.40 -4.54
CA THR A 83 7.26 9.54 -5.04
C THR A 83 7.58 9.37 -6.53
N LEU A 84 8.00 8.18 -6.95
CA LEU A 84 8.29 7.87 -8.34
C LEU A 84 7.04 7.97 -9.23
N ALA A 85 5.89 7.47 -8.75
CA ALA A 85 4.63 7.55 -9.47
C ALA A 85 4.15 9.01 -9.65
N ILE A 86 4.28 9.84 -8.61
CA ILE A 86 3.99 11.29 -8.67
C ILE A 86 4.88 11.95 -9.73
N ASN A 87 6.19 11.73 -9.67
CA ASN A 87 7.13 12.31 -10.63
C ASN A 87 6.83 11.89 -12.07
N PHE A 88 6.54 10.60 -12.29
CA PHE A 88 6.17 10.08 -13.59
C PHE A 88 4.89 10.73 -14.13
N HIS A 89 3.85 10.84 -13.31
CA HIS A 89 2.58 11.40 -13.74
C HIS A 89 2.63 12.91 -13.96
N GLN A 90 3.44 13.65 -13.19
CA GLN A 90 3.71 15.06 -13.44
C GLN A 90 4.39 15.24 -14.80
N TYR A 91 5.43 14.47 -15.09
CA TYR A 91 6.11 14.51 -16.40
C TYR A 91 5.15 14.18 -17.56
N LYS A 92 4.28 13.17 -17.39
CA LYS A 92 3.31 12.80 -18.43
C LYS A 92 2.19 13.82 -18.62
N LEU A 93 1.83 14.57 -17.57
CA LEU A 93 0.92 15.70 -17.68
C LEU A 93 1.50 16.79 -18.57
N ASP A 94 2.74 17.17 -18.31
CA ASP A 94 3.44 18.20 -19.08
C ASP A 94 3.55 17.79 -20.57
N GLN A 95 3.94 16.54 -20.82
CA GLN A 95 3.95 15.98 -22.19
C GLN A 95 2.56 16.03 -22.85
N SER A 96 1.49 15.73 -22.11
CA SER A 96 0.13 15.76 -22.65
C SER A 96 -0.35 17.17 -23.00
N LEU A 97 0.16 18.20 -22.31
CA LEU A 97 -0.10 19.60 -22.65
C LEU A 97 0.61 19.98 -23.95
N ASP A 98 1.88 19.58 -24.11
CA ASP A 98 2.65 19.80 -25.33
C ASP A 98 1.97 19.15 -26.55
N ASP A 99 1.52 17.91 -26.39
CA ASP A 99 0.82 17.14 -27.44
C ASP A 99 -0.65 17.56 -27.63
N LYS A 100 -1.16 18.50 -26.82
CA LYS A 100 -2.58 18.91 -26.75
C LYS A 100 -3.55 17.71 -26.59
N ASN A 101 -3.09 16.64 -25.94
CA ASN A 101 -3.87 15.43 -25.72
C ASN A 101 -4.65 15.51 -24.42
N LYS A 102 -5.90 16.00 -24.52
CA LYS A 102 -6.80 16.16 -23.37
C LYS A 102 -7.10 14.85 -22.63
N GLN A 103 -7.22 13.73 -23.34
CA GLN A 103 -7.55 12.45 -22.69
C GLN A 103 -6.41 11.95 -21.81
N HIS A 104 -5.18 12.01 -22.32
CA HIS A 104 -3.98 11.66 -21.54
C HIS A 104 -3.79 12.61 -20.37
N PHE A 105 -4.00 13.91 -20.58
CA PHE A 105 -3.94 14.90 -19.51
C PHE A 105 -4.89 14.54 -18.36
N ILE A 106 -6.17 14.29 -18.65
CA ILE A 106 -7.16 13.94 -17.61
C ILE A 106 -6.76 12.64 -16.90
N SER A 107 -6.36 11.61 -17.64
CA SER A 107 -5.96 10.32 -17.05
C SER A 107 -4.77 10.46 -16.10
N HIS A 108 -3.73 11.19 -16.51
CA HIS A 108 -2.55 11.42 -15.68
C HIS A 108 -2.83 12.36 -14.51
N LYS A 109 -3.72 13.35 -14.67
CA LYS A 109 -4.18 14.20 -13.57
C LYS A 109 -4.87 13.40 -12.48
N THR A 110 -5.81 12.54 -12.85
CA THR A 110 -6.52 11.69 -11.87
C THR A 110 -5.56 10.81 -11.08
N LYS A 111 -4.59 10.17 -11.75
CA LYS A 111 -3.58 9.34 -11.06
C LYS A 111 -2.65 10.16 -10.18
N LEU A 112 -2.20 11.32 -10.65
CA LEU A 112 -1.37 12.23 -9.86
C LEU A 112 -2.11 12.64 -8.58
N ASP A 113 -3.38 13.01 -8.68
CA ASP A 113 -4.19 13.41 -7.51
C ASP A 113 -4.35 12.26 -6.52
N GLN A 114 -4.58 11.04 -7.02
CA GLN A 114 -4.66 9.83 -6.20
C GLN A 114 -3.37 9.59 -5.41
N PHE A 115 -2.21 9.60 -6.06
CA PHE A 115 -0.94 9.35 -5.39
C PHE A 115 -0.52 10.48 -4.46
N THR A 116 -0.81 11.72 -4.83
CA THR A 116 -0.54 12.90 -4.00
C THR A 116 -1.37 12.86 -2.71
N ALA A 117 -2.63 12.42 -2.78
CA ALA A 117 -3.48 12.27 -1.59
C ALA A 117 -2.95 11.21 -0.61
N LEU A 118 -2.29 10.17 -1.10
CA LEU A 118 -1.70 9.10 -0.30
C LEU A 118 -0.33 9.45 0.27
N HIS A 119 0.45 10.29 -0.42
CA HIS A 119 1.84 10.52 -0.07
C HIS A 119 1.97 11.47 1.13
N PRO A 120 2.66 11.07 2.21
CA PRO A 120 2.63 11.75 3.50
C PRO A 120 3.21 13.18 3.49
N GLU A 121 4.02 13.53 2.49
CA GLU A 121 4.56 14.89 2.35
C GLU A 121 3.57 15.87 1.70
N TYR A 122 2.54 15.36 1.02
CA TYR A 122 1.53 16.16 0.35
C TYR A 122 0.16 16.12 1.05
N THR A 123 -0.07 15.12 1.91
CA THR A 123 -1.24 15.07 2.78
C THR A 123 -1.09 16.12 3.89
N ILE A 124 -1.94 17.16 3.88
CA ILE A 124 -2.02 18.11 4.99
C ILE A 124 -2.57 17.34 6.20
N VAL A 125 -1.70 17.00 7.14
CA VAL A 125 -2.14 16.48 8.44
C VAL A 125 -2.74 17.65 9.20
N GLU A 126 -4.07 17.78 9.19
CA GLU A 126 -4.77 18.56 10.20
C GLU A 126 -4.46 17.92 11.56
N LYS A 127 -3.48 18.48 12.28
CA LYS A 127 -3.27 18.18 13.69
C LYS A 127 -4.56 18.52 14.45
N ARG A 128 -5.30 17.50 14.85
CA ARG A 128 -6.32 17.62 15.90
C ARG A 128 -5.67 17.60 17.28
#